data_AF-A0A976LRD0-F1
#
_entry.id   AF-A0A976LRD0-F1
#
_cell.length_a   1.000
_cell.length_b   1.000
_cell.length_c   1.000
_cell.angle_alpha   90.00
_cell.angle_beta   90.00
_cell.angle_gamma   90.00
#
_symmetry.space_group_name_H-M   'P 1'
#
loop_
_entity.id
_entity.type
_entity.pdbx_description
1 polymer ?
#
loop_
_entity_poly.entity_id
_entity_poly.type
_entity_poly.pdbx_seq_one_letter_code
_entity_poly.pdbx_strand_id
1 'polypeptide(L)'
;MRYWLMKSEPSDVSIDDLAGFPNQTVDWYGIRNYQARNFMRDQMRIGDGVFFYHSNCDVPGIAGIAEVCTLAYPDRLQFIKGHKYYDAKATPETPRWLNVDVKLVRKTRLLSLKELRTYSELE
;
A
#
# COMPACT_ATOMS: atom_id res chain seq x y z
N MET A 1 -11.63 7.85 -12.18
CA MET A 1 -10.50 7.85 -11.24
C MET A 1 -11.06 7.59 -9.86
N ARG A 2 -10.57 6.54 -9.18
CA ARG A 2 -10.93 6.21 -7.80
C ARG A 2 -9.82 6.66 -6.86
N TYR A 3 -10.13 6.68 -5.57
CA TYR A 3 -9.19 7.03 -4.52
C TYR A 3 -9.14 5.93 -3.47
N TRP A 4 -7.95 5.72 -2.93
CA TRP A 4 -7.64 4.64 -2.00
C TRP A 4 -6.87 5.19 -0.80
N LEU A 5 -6.96 4.48 0.32
CA LEU A 5 -6.08 4.70 1.47
C LEU A 5 -5.34 3.40 1.73
N MET A 6 -4.02 3.44 1.64
CA MET A 6 -3.16 2.27 1.78
C MET A 6 -2.23 2.48 2.97
N LYS A 7 -2.17 1.48 3.85
CA LYS A 7 -1.47 1.56 5.13
C LYS A 7 -0.09 0.91 5.01
N SER A 8 0.93 1.59 5.52
CA SER A 8 2.29 1.08 5.68
C SER A 8 2.80 1.46 7.07
N GLU A 9 3.56 0.58 7.70
CA GLU A 9 4.28 0.91 8.93
C GLU A 9 5.53 1.71 8.55
N PRO A 10 5.81 2.87 9.15
CA PRO A 10 7.01 3.66 8.84
C PRO A 10 8.33 2.92 9.08
N SER A 11 8.31 1.89 9.93
CA SER A 11 9.45 1.00 10.19
C SER A 11 9.70 -0.04 9.09
N ASP A 12 8.73 -0.27 8.19
CA ASP A 12 8.85 -1.14 7.02
C ASP A 12 9.08 -0.29 5.77
N VAL A 13 8.10 0.57 5.42
CA VAL A 13 8.22 1.56 4.34
C VAL A 13 7.53 2.85 4.77
N SER A 14 8.32 3.89 5.07
CA SER A 14 7.82 5.24 5.27
C SER A 14 7.62 5.98 3.93
N ILE A 15 7.02 7.19 3.99
CA ILE A 15 6.88 8.03 2.79
C ILE A 15 8.23 8.59 2.34
N ASP A 16 9.17 8.72 3.29
CA ASP A 16 10.54 9.15 3.03
C ASP A 16 11.34 8.05 2.33
N ASP A 17 11.16 6.79 2.74
CA ASP A 17 11.75 5.64 2.04
C ASP A 17 11.22 5.57 0.60
N LEU A 18 9.91 5.68 0.41
CA LEU A 18 9.31 5.73 -0.93
C LEU A 18 9.90 6.87 -1.77
N ALA A 19 10.11 8.05 -1.18
CA ALA A 19 10.71 9.19 -1.90
C ALA A 19 12.16 8.93 -2.33
N GLY A 20 12.88 8.08 -1.59
CA GLY A 20 14.25 7.65 -1.89
C GLY A 20 14.38 6.41 -2.77
N PHE A 21 13.29 5.65 -3.00
CA PHE A 21 13.32 4.46 -3.85
C PHE A 21 13.54 4.81 -5.33
N PRO A 22 14.10 3.87 -6.13
CA PRO A 22 14.19 4.01 -7.57
C PRO A 22 12.83 4.34 -8.18
N ASN A 23 12.79 5.36 -9.03
CA ASN A 23 11.56 5.91 -9.64
C ASN A 23 10.49 6.38 -8.64
N GLN A 24 10.82 6.45 -7.35
CA GLN A 24 9.92 6.73 -6.24
C GLN A 24 8.72 5.78 -6.20
N THR A 25 8.97 4.51 -6.49
CA THR A 25 7.97 3.45 -6.62
C THR A 25 8.21 2.35 -5.60
N VAL A 26 7.13 1.82 -5.02
CA VAL A 26 7.16 0.62 -4.19
C VAL A 26 6.14 -0.39 -4.70
N ASP A 27 6.53 -1.65 -4.72
CA ASP A 27 5.60 -2.75 -4.87
C ASP A 27 4.84 -2.92 -3.55
N TRP A 28 3.51 -2.78 -3.53
CA TRP A 28 2.73 -2.75 -2.29
C TRP A 28 2.54 -4.14 -1.67
N TYR A 29 3.66 -4.77 -1.32
CA TYR A 29 3.78 -6.16 -0.89
C TYR A 29 3.11 -6.45 0.46
N GLY A 30 3.04 -7.73 0.82
CA GLY A 30 2.68 -8.15 2.17
C GLY A 30 1.18 -8.11 2.47
N ILE A 31 0.33 -7.81 1.49
CA ILE A 31 -1.12 -7.88 1.66
C ILE A 31 -1.56 -9.34 1.83
N ARG A 32 -2.05 -9.68 3.03
CA ARG A 32 -2.57 -11.01 3.40
C ARG A 32 -4.04 -10.96 3.83
N ASN A 33 -4.76 -9.94 3.39
CA ASN A 33 -6.20 -9.79 3.55
C ASN A 33 -6.92 -9.96 2.20
N TYR A 34 -7.90 -10.86 2.14
CA TYR A 34 -8.61 -11.18 0.91
C TYR A 34 -9.38 -9.99 0.31
N GLN A 35 -9.99 -9.16 1.15
CA GLN A 35 -10.74 -7.99 0.68
C GLN A 35 -9.81 -6.93 0.10
N ALA A 36 -8.72 -6.60 0.80
CA ALA A 36 -7.70 -5.67 0.31
C ALA A 36 -7.07 -6.15 -1.01
N ARG A 37 -6.76 -7.44 -1.11
CA ARG A 37 -6.30 -8.06 -2.35
C ARG A 37 -7.33 -7.89 -3.48
N ASN A 38 -8.61 -8.13 -3.20
CA ASN A 38 -9.66 -8.01 -4.21
C ASN A 38 -9.86 -6.55 -4.66
N PHE A 39 -9.72 -5.57 -3.76
CA PHE A 39 -9.72 -4.16 -4.16
C PHE A 39 -8.61 -3.85 -5.17
N MET A 40 -7.38 -4.28 -4.89
CA MET A 40 -6.25 -4.11 -5.81
C MET A 40 -6.48 -4.84 -7.14
N ARG A 41 -6.91 -6.10 -7.11
CA ARG A 41 -7.11 -6.93 -8.30
C ARG A 41 -8.23 -6.43 -9.20
N ASP A 42 -9.40 -6.16 -8.61
CA ASP A 42 -10.63 -6.01 -9.37
C ASP A 42 -10.92 -4.54 -9.69
N GLN A 43 -10.54 -3.63 -8.78
CA GLN A 43 -11.05 -2.26 -8.80
C GLN A 43 -10.01 -1.18 -9.06
N MET A 44 -8.75 -1.36 -8.62
CA MET A 44 -7.70 -0.38 -8.88
C MET A 44 -7.38 -0.27 -10.37
N ARG A 45 -7.12 0.95 -10.82
CA ARG A 45 -6.66 1.28 -12.17
C ARG A 45 -5.43 2.16 -12.11
N ILE A 46 -4.62 2.14 -13.17
CA ILE A 46 -3.45 3.04 -13.30
C ILE A 46 -3.94 4.48 -13.21
N GLY A 47 -3.23 5.29 -12.43
CA GLY A 47 -3.56 6.69 -12.15
C GLY A 47 -4.59 6.90 -11.03
N ASP A 48 -5.14 5.84 -10.42
CA ASP A 48 -5.95 6.02 -9.22
C ASP A 48 -5.10 6.58 -8.08
N GLY A 49 -5.65 7.56 -7.35
CA GLY A 49 -4.94 8.24 -6.27
C GLY A 49 -4.92 7.42 -4.97
N VAL A 50 -3.81 7.52 -4.24
CA VAL A 50 -3.56 6.78 -3.00
C VAL A 50 -3.13 7.74 -1.90
N PHE A 51 -3.84 7.75 -0.78
CA PHE A 51 -3.30 8.28 0.47
C PHE A 51 -2.34 7.26 1.08
N PHE A 52 -1.08 7.65 1.23
CA PHE A 52 -0.06 6.86 1.92
C PHE A 52 -0.20 7.10 3.42
N TYR A 53 -0.75 6.10 4.12
CA TYR A 53 -1.07 6.20 5.53
C TYR A 53 -0.03 5.47 6.39
N HIS A 54 0.61 6.19 7.31
CA HIS A 54 1.47 5.63 8.35
C HIS A 54 0.63 5.01 9.45
N SER A 55 0.76 3.69 9.63
CA SER A 55 0.08 2.92 10.68
C SER A 55 1.07 2.33 11.68
N ASN A 56 0.56 1.89 12.84
CA ASN A 56 1.34 1.20 13.87
C ASN A 56 2.62 1.96 14.30
N CYS A 57 2.50 3.27 14.47
CA CYS A 57 3.56 4.16 14.90
C CYS A 57 3.03 5.19 15.91
N ASP A 58 3.93 5.95 16.54
CA ASP A 58 3.60 6.91 17.60
C ASP A 58 2.58 7.97 17.15
N VAL A 59 2.69 8.44 15.90
CA VAL A 59 1.76 9.41 15.32
C VAL A 59 1.25 8.89 13.98
N PRO A 60 0.15 8.09 13.97
CA PRO A 60 -0.41 7.56 12.74
C PRO A 60 -1.17 8.64 11.96
N GLY A 61 -1.18 8.54 10.63
CA GLY A 61 -1.84 9.52 9.78
C GLY A 61 -1.45 9.44 8.30
N ILE A 62 -2.01 10.32 7.48
CA ILE A 62 -1.65 10.42 6.05
C ILE A 62 -0.37 11.25 5.94
N ALA A 63 0.67 10.66 5.36
CA ALA A 63 2.00 11.26 5.23
C ALA A 63 2.30 11.74 3.79
N GLY A 64 1.52 11.30 2.80
CA GLY A 64 1.70 11.70 1.42
C GLY A 64 0.61 11.19 0.48
N ILE A 65 0.78 11.54 -0.79
CA ILE A 65 -0.06 11.11 -1.91
C ILE A 65 0.81 10.33 -2.89
N ALA A 66 0.29 9.19 -3.32
CA ALA A 66 0.83 8.34 -4.36
C ALA A 66 -0.24 8.07 -5.42
N GLU A 67 0.13 7.37 -6.48
CA GLU A 67 -0.79 6.88 -7.51
C GLU A 67 -0.45 5.43 -7.87
N VAL A 68 -1.45 4.66 -8.28
CA VAL A 68 -1.24 3.31 -8.82
C VAL A 68 -0.53 3.43 -10.17
N CYS A 69 0.67 2.87 -10.30
CA CYS A 69 1.44 2.89 -11.55
C CYS A 69 1.54 1.53 -12.25
N THR A 70 1.29 0.43 -11.55
CA THR A 70 1.22 -0.93 -12.10
C THR A 70 -0.01 -1.66 -11.55
N LEU A 71 -0.77 -2.35 -12.40
CA LEU A 71 -1.94 -3.13 -11.98
C LEU A 71 -1.55 -4.41 -11.21
N ALA A 72 -2.53 -5.06 -10.58
CA ALA A 72 -2.27 -6.18 -9.69
C ALA A 72 -1.49 -7.34 -10.36
N TYR A 73 -0.43 -7.77 -9.72
CA TYR A 73 0.39 -8.92 -10.10
C TYR A 73 0.81 -9.73 -8.85
N PRO A 74 1.34 -10.96 -9.00
CA PRO A 74 1.70 -11.80 -7.87
C PRO A 74 2.74 -11.19 -6.93
N ASP A 75 2.43 -11.15 -5.64
CA ASP A 75 3.39 -10.76 -4.60
C ASP A 75 4.51 -11.81 -4.50
N ARG A 76 5.72 -11.45 -4.94
CA ARG A 76 6.87 -12.37 -4.98
C ARG A 76 7.20 -12.99 -3.61
N LEU A 77 6.92 -12.28 -2.52
CA LEU A 77 7.28 -12.70 -1.17
C LEU A 77 6.47 -13.91 -0.70
N GLN A 78 5.33 -14.20 -1.34
CA GLN A 78 4.52 -15.38 -1.02
C GLN A 78 5.23 -16.71 -1.35
N PHE A 79 6.23 -16.70 -2.23
CA PHE A 79 6.94 -17.90 -2.68
C PHE A 79 8.26 -18.17 -1.93
N ILE A 80 8.74 -17.21 -1.13
CA ILE A 80 10.06 -17.30 -0.48
C ILE A 80 9.92 -18.00 0.87
N LYS A 81 10.31 -19.28 0.95
CA LYS A 81 10.26 -20.07 2.19
C LYS A 81 11.05 -19.39 3.31
N GLY A 82 10.43 -19.26 4.48
CA GLY A 82 11.01 -18.60 5.65
C GLY A 82 10.81 -17.08 5.71
N HIS A 83 10.31 -16.45 4.64
CA HIS A 83 9.92 -15.05 4.65
C HIS A 83 8.64 -14.83 5.47
N LYS A 84 8.50 -13.66 6.13
CA LYS A 84 7.31 -13.28 6.93
C LYS A 84 5.99 -13.48 6.19
N TYR A 85 6.00 -13.23 4.88
CA TYR A 85 4.82 -13.29 4.04
C TYR A 85 4.71 -14.56 3.17
N TYR A 86 5.50 -15.58 3.45
CA TYR A 86 5.44 -16.88 2.78
C TYR A 86 4.06 -17.53 2.93
N ASP A 87 3.56 -18.16 1.87
CA ASP A 87 2.34 -18.95 1.89
C ASP A 87 2.58 -20.30 1.23
N ALA A 88 2.61 -21.38 2.03
CA ALA A 88 2.88 -22.73 1.56
C ALA A 88 1.85 -23.27 0.54
N LYS A 89 0.68 -22.62 0.41
CA LYS A 89 -0.36 -23.00 -0.56
C LYS A 89 -0.34 -22.14 -1.82
N ALA A 90 0.52 -21.14 -1.91
CA ALA A 90 0.67 -20.31 -3.10
C ALA A 90 1.72 -20.90 -4.04
N THR A 91 1.38 -21.06 -5.31
CA THR A 91 2.33 -21.45 -6.37
C THR A 91 2.41 -20.37 -7.45
N PRO A 92 3.47 -20.32 -8.27
CA PRO A 92 3.55 -19.38 -9.39
C PRO A 92 2.36 -19.49 -10.37
N GLU A 93 1.79 -20.68 -10.53
CA GLU A 93 0.62 -20.96 -11.37
C GLU A 93 -0.69 -20.55 -10.70
N THR A 94 -0.72 -20.58 -9.36
CA THR A 94 -1.90 -20.24 -8.54
C THR A 94 -1.56 -19.27 -7.41
N PRO A 95 -1.13 -18.03 -7.74
CA PRO A 95 -0.78 -17.03 -6.75
C PRO A 95 -2.01 -16.64 -5.93
N ARG A 96 -1.88 -16.70 -4.60
CA ARG A 96 -2.97 -16.36 -3.68
C ARG A 96 -3.01 -14.86 -3.38
N TRP A 97 -1.85 -14.22 -3.41
CA TRP A 97 -1.64 -12.83 -3.02
C TRP A 97 -1.15 -12.01 -4.20
N LEU A 98 -1.74 -10.83 -4.35
CA LEU A 98 -1.43 -9.90 -5.41
C LEU A 98 -1.16 -8.53 -4.77
N ASN A 99 -0.28 -7.75 -5.39
CA ASN A 99 -0.05 -6.35 -5.08
C ASN A 99 -0.04 -5.51 -6.36
N VAL A 100 -0.20 -4.20 -6.20
CA VAL A 100 0.05 -3.20 -7.23
C VAL A 100 1.42 -2.55 -6.98
N ASP A 101 1.90 -1.75 -7.93
CA ASP A 101 2.93 -0.75 -7.63
C ASP A 101 2.28 0.61 -7.44
N VAL A 102 2.79 1.38 -6.48
CA VAL A 102 2.43 2.79 -6.32
C VAL A 102 3.65 3.66 -6.44
N LYS A 103 3.46 4.82 -7.07
CA LYS A 103 4.50 5.83 -7.27
C LYS A 103 4.16 7.08 -6.46
N LEU A 104 5.17 7.67 -5.82
CA LEU A 104 5.03 8.94 -5.11
C LEU A 104 4.56 10.04 -6.08
N VAL A 105 3.52 10.77 -5.67
CA VAL A 105 3.12 12.03 -6.31
C VAL A 105 3.71 13.20 -5.53
N ARG A 106 3.47 13.25 -4.22
CA ARG A 106 4.08 14.24 -3.32
C ARG A 106 3.96 13.84 -1.85
N LYS A 107 4.90 14.31 -1.03
CA LYS A 107 4.77 14.32 0.42
C LYS A 107 3.76 15.39 0.87
N THR A 108 3.14 15.20 2.03
CA THR A 108 2.30 16.21 2.68
C THR A 108 2.84 16.49 4.08
N ARG A 109 2.31 17.52 4.74
CA ARG A 109 2.33 17.50 6.21
C ARG A 109 1.63 16.22 6.69
N LEU A 110 2.05 15.69 7.84
CA LEU A 110 1.33 14.59 8.45
C LEU A 110 -0.08 15.06 8.85
N LEU A 111 -1.10 14.44 8.25
CA LEU A 111 -2.49 14.61 8.65
C LEU A 111 -2.84 13.47 9.61
N SER A 112 -2.69 13.75 10.92
CA SER A 112 -2.79 12.72 11.95
C SER A 112 -4.18 12.07 12.02
N LEU A 113 -4.28 10.83 12.50
CA LEU A 113 -5.56 10.17 12.77
C LEU A 113 -6.44 10.99 13.72
N LYS A 114 -5.83 11.67 14.69
CA LYS A 114 -6.56 12.55 15.62
C LYS A 114 -7.24 13.69 14.88
N GLU A 115 -6.53 14.31 13.93
CA GLU A 115 -7.08 15.37 13.08
C GLU A 115 -8.10 14.81 12.07
N LEU A 116 -7.84 13.65 11.46
CA LEU A 116 -8.79 13.03 10.54
C LEU A 116 -10.17 12.81 11.19
N ARG A 117 -10.19 12.40 12.46
CA ARG A 117 -11.42 12.18 13.24
C ARG A 117 -12.20 13.46 13.55
N THR A 118 -11.66 14.65 13.29
CA THR A 118 -12.41 15.90 13.47
C THR A 118 -13.23 16.28 12.25
N TYR A 119 -13.05 15.60 11.10
CA TYR A 119 -13.82 15.83 9.89
C TYR A 119 -15.01 14.88 9.83
N SER A 120 -16.22 15.43 9.97
CA SER A 120 -17.48 14.66 9.91
C SER A 120 -17.73 13.99 8.54
N GLU A 121 -17.13 14.52 7.48
CA GLU A 121 -17.23 14.00 6.12
C GLU A 121 -16.51 12.67 5.92
N LEU A 122 -15.74 12.22 6.93
CA LEU A 122 -14.97 10.97 6.93
C LEU A 122 -15.60 9.86 7.79
N GLU A 123 -16.81 10.08 8.33
CA GLU A 123 -17.58 9.06 9.06
C GLU A 123 -18.20 7.98 8.16
#